data_AF-H3BJS9-F1
#
_entry.id   AF-H3BJS9-F1
#
_cell.length_a   1.000
_cell.length_b   1.000
_cell.length_c   1.000
_cell.angle_alpha   90.00
_cell.angle_beta   90.00
_cell.angle_gamma   90.00
#
_symmetry.space_group_name_H-M   'P 1'
#
loop_
_entity.id
_entity.type
_entity.pdbx_description
1 polymer ?
#
loop_
_entity_poly.entity_id
_entity_poly.type
_entity_poly.pdbx_seq_one_letter_code
_entity_poly.pdbx_strand_id
1 'polypeptide(L)'
;MQYNASVSVPDSSGPERILSISADIETIGEILKKIIPTLEEYQHYKGSDFDCELRLLIHQSLAGGIIGVKGAKIKELRENTQTTIKL
;
A
#
# COMPACT_ATOMS: atom_id res chain seq x y z
N MET A 1 22.59 7.26 -5.09
CA MET A 1 22.18 5.83 -5.13
C MET A 1 20.88 5.77 -5.88
N GLN A 2 20.91 5.13 -7.04
CA GLN A 2 19.73 4.97 -7.89
C GLN A 2 18.94 3.80 -7.30
N TYR A 3 17.76 4.07 -6.76
CA TYR A 3 16.88 2.99 -6.30
C TYR A 3 16.62 2.08 -7.49
N ASN A 4 16.88 0.77 -7.35
CA ASN A 4 16.59 -0.26 -8.35
C ASN A 4 15.06 -0.50 -8.40
N ALA A 5 14.31 0.59 -8.61
CA ALA A 5 12.87 0.63 -8.57
C ALA A 5 12.35 1.03 -9.95
N SER A 6 11.65 0.11 -10.61
CA SER A 6 10.86 0.46 -11.79
C SER A 6 9.53 1.06 -11.32
N VAL A 7 9.28 2.32 -11.66
CA VAL A 7 8.03 3.02 -11.37
C VAL A 7 7.26 3.22 -12.67
N SER A 8 6.03 2.72 -12.74
CA SER A 8 5.16 2.91 -13.90
C SER A 8 3.80 3.45 -13.46
N VAL A 9 3.32 4.46 -14.18
CA VAL A 9 2.00 5.08 -13.97
C VAL A 9 1.25 5.00 -15.30
N PRO A 10 0.36 4.02 -15.50
CA PRO A 10 -0.44 3.94 -16.71
C PRO A 10 -1.39 5.13 -16.79
N ASP A 11 -1.60 5.65 -17.99
CA ASP A 11 -2.60 6.70 -18.23
C ASP A 11 -4.01 6.14 -18.03
N SER A 12 -4.72 6.74 -17.08
CA SER A 12 -6.10 6.43 -16.71
C SER A 12 -6.94 7.67 -16.97
N SER A 13 -8.13 7.48 -17.55
CA SER A 13 -9.13 8.53 -17.77
C SER A 13 -9.93 8.89 -16.51
N GLY A 14 -9.59 8.31 -15.34
CA GLY A 14 -10.17 8.62 -14.04
C GLY A 14 -9.25 9.45 -13.14
N PRO A 15 -9.75 9.98 -12.01
CA PRO A 15 -8.95 10.75 -11.06
C PRO A 15 -7.91 9.90 -10.30
N GLU A 16 -8.06 8.57 -10.30
CA GLU A 16 -7.15 7.62 -9.68
C GLU A 16 -6.12 7.11 -10.70
N ARG A 17 -4.85 6.99 -10.28
CA ARG A 17 -3.77 6.37 -11.06
C ARG A 17 -3.14 5.22 -10.29
N ILE A 18 -2.83 4.14 -10.99
CA ILE A 18 -2.12 3.00 -10.41
C ILE A 18 -0.63 3.33 -10.37
N LEU A 19 -0.01 3.27 -9.19
CA LEU A 19 1.43 3.40 -9.04
C LEU A 19 2.02 1.99 -8.89
N SER A 20 2.71 1.49 -9.91
CA SER A 20 3.42 0.21 -9.84
C SER A 20 4.87 0.43 -9.46
N ILE A 21 5.31 -0.14 -8.35
CA ILE A 21 6.68 -0.04 -7.82
C ILE A 21 7.26 -1.45 -7.75
N SER A 22 8.33 -1.69 -8.50
CA SER A 22 9.05 -2.97 -8.49
C SER A 22 10.47 -2.76 -7.98
N ALA A 23 10.73 -3.15 -6.74
CA ALA A 23 12.04 -3.11 -6.09
C ALA A 23 12.15 -4.25 -5.05
N ASP A 24 13.28 -4.36 -4.36
CA ASP A 24 13.43 -5.23 -3.20
C ASP A 24 12.57 -4.77 -2.01
N ILE A 25 12.34 -5.67 -1.04
CA ILE A 25 11.44 -5.41 0.09
C ILE A 25 11.86 -4.24 0.96
N GLU A 26 13.18 -4.05 1.16
CA GLU A 26 13.73 -2.94 1.95
C GLU A 26 13.47 -1.61 1.22
N THR A 27 13.77 -1.57 -0.07
CA THR A 27 13.52 -0.41 -0.93
C THR A 27 12.03 -0.08 -1.03
N ILE A 28 11.14 -1.07 -1.17
CA ILE A 28 9.69 -0.84 -1.18
C ILE A 28 9.24 -0.19 0.13
N GLY A 29 9.71 -0.69 1.27
CA GLY A 29 9.40 -0.11 2.58
C GLY A 29 9.85 1.35 2.69
N GLU A 30 11.06 1.65 2.26
CA GLU A 30 11.60 3.03 2.26
C GLU A 30 10.84 3.95 1.30
N ILE A 31 10.41 3.45 0.14
CA ILE A 31 9.61 4.23 -0.81
C ILE A 31 8.24 4.54 -0.21
N LEU A 32 7.54 3.56 0.39
CA LEU A 32 6.25 3.78 1.04
C LEU A 32 6.35 4.80 2.19
N LYS A 33 7.40 4.70 3.02
CA LYS A 33 7.68 5.67 4.09
C LYS A 33 7.89 7.10 3.59
N LYS A 34 8.38 7.28 2.35
CA LYS A 34 8.55 8.63 1.76
C LYS A 34 7.29 9.12 1.06
N ILE A 35 6.56 8.23 0.38
CA ILE A 35 5.35 8.60 -0.38
C ILE A 35 4.22 8.99 0.56
N ILE A 36 3.97 8.25 1.64
CA ILE A 36 2.83 8.50 2.54
C ILE A 36 2.87 9.92 3.12
N PRO A 37 3.99 10.42 3.70
CA PRO A 37 4.08 11.81 4.17
C PRO A 37 3.92 12.84 3.05
N THR A 38 4.46 12.58 1.85
CA THR A 38 4.28 13.50 0.71
C THR A 38 2.82 13.61 0.28
N LEU A 39 2.06 12.52 0.36
CA LEU A 39 0.61 12.53 0.10
C LEU A 39 -0.16 13.25 1.21
N GLU A 40 0.23 13.05 2.47
CA GLU A 40 -0.35 13.74 3.63
C GLU A 40 -0.12 15.25 3.55
N GLU A 41 1.10 15.71 3.26
CA GLU A 41 1.41 17.14 3.10
C GLU A 41 0.54 17.80 2.03
N TYR A 42 0.29 17.10 0.91
CA TYR A 42 -0.60 17.58 -0.16
C TYR A 42 -2.08 17.66 0.28
N GLN A 43 -2.51 16.77 1.18
CA GLN A 43 -3.89 16.71 1.70
C GLN A 43 -4.11 17.64 2.90
N HIS A 44 -3.08 17.92 3.70
CA HIS A 44 -3.14 18.83 4.84
C HIS A 44 -3.48 20.26 4.41
N TYR A 45 -3.06 20.65 3.19
CA TYR A 45 -3.51 21.90 2.54
C TYR A 45 -5.03 21.97 2.31
N LYS A 46 -5.75 20.85 2.36
CA LYS A 46 -7.20 20.74 2.18
C LYS A 46 -7.99 20.51 3.48
N GLY A 47 -7.34 20.48 4.64
CA GLY A 47 -8.00 20.47 5.95
C GLY A 47 -8.88 19.23 6.25
N SER A 48 -8.56 18.08 5.66
CA SER A 48 -9.26 16.80 5.89
C SER A 48 -8.37 15.84 6.68
N ASP A 49 -8.97 15.05 7.57
CA ASP A 49 -8.32 13.90 8.19
C ASP A 49 -7.75 12.99 7.08
N PHE A 50 -6.44 12.79 7.08
CA PHE A 50 -5.76 12.04 6.03
C PHE A 50 -5.97 10.53 6.24
N ASP A 51 -7.01 9.99 5.61
CA ASP A 51 -7.21 8.55 5.51
C ASP A 51 -6.42 7.98 4.33
N CYS A 52 -5.27 7.35 4.63
CA CYS A 52 -4.46 6.67 3.62
C CYS A 52 -4.99 5.25 3.35
N GLU A 53 -5.59 5.02 2.18
CA GLU A 53 -5.95 3.67 1.72
C GLU A 53 -4.85 3.08 0.82
N LEU A 54 -4.25 1.96 1.23
CA LEU A 54 -3.33 1.19 0.38
C LEU A 54 -4.03 -0.01 -0.24
N ARG A 55 -4.04 -0.08 -1.58
CA ARG A 55 -4.56 -1.23 -2.33
C ARG A 55 -3.40 -2.08 -2.87
N LEU A 56 -3.31 -3.32 -2.41
CA LEU A 56 -2.29 -4.27 -2.82
C LEU A 56 -2.90 -5.32 -3.76
N LEU A 57 -2.33 -5.44 -4.96
CA LEU A 57 -2.63 -6.53 -5.88
C LEU A 57 -1.70 -7.71 -5.58
N ILE A 58 -2.28 -8.84 -5.17
CA ILE A 58 -1.56 -10.07 -4.87
C ILE A 58 -2.04 -11.19 -5.77
N HIS A 59 -1.15 -12.14 -6.08
CA HIS A 59 -1.56 -13.36 -6.76
C HIS A 59 -2.48 -14.19 -5.85
N GLN A 60 -3.56 -14.75 -6.40
CA GLN A 60 -4.57 -15.50 -5.66
C GLN A 60 -4.00 -16.64 -4.79
N SER A 61 -2.89 -17.26 -5.21
CA SER A 61 -2.24 -18.33 -4.45
C SER A 61 -1.60 -17.84 -3.15
N LEU A 62 -1.24 -16.56 -3.05
CA LEU A 62 -0.61 -15.96 -1.88
C LEU A 62 -1.64 -15.42 -0.87
N ALA A 63 -2.88 -15.18 -1.31
CA ALA A 63 -3.96 -14.71 -0.44
C ALA A 63 -4.18 -15.65 0.76
N GLY A 64 -4.10 -16.96 0.54
CA GLY A 64 -4.21 -17.96 1.61
C GLY A 64 -3.17 -17.80 2.73
N GLY A 65 -1.97 -17.33 2.40
CA GLY A 65 -0.90 -17.06 3.38
C GLY A 65 -1.19 -15.84 4.26
N ILE A 66 -1.85 -14.81 3.71
CA ILE A 66 -2.27 -13.62 4.45
C ILE A 66 -3.49 -13.93 5.33
N ILE A 67 -4.44 -14.70 4.81
CA ILE A 67 -5.63 -15.13 5.57
C ILE A 67 -5.22 -16.04 6.74
N GLY A 68 -4.34 -17.01 6.49
CA GLY A 68 -3.97 -18.04 7.44
C GLY A 68 -5.09 -19.05 7.71
N VAL A 69 -4.79 -20.08 8.49
CA VAL A 69 -5.75 -21.16 8.79
C VAL A 69 -6.99 -20.56 9.47
N LYS A 70 -8.18 -20.77 8.88
CA LYS A 70 -9.47 -20.22 9.37
C LYS A 70 -9.48 -18.68 9.54
N GLY A 71 -8.61 -17.94 8.84
CA GLY A 71 -8.55 -16.48 8.99
C GLY A 71 -7.78 -15.99 10.22
N ALA A 72 -7.05 -16.86 10.92
CA ALA A 72 -6.34 -16.49 12.14
C ALA A 72 -5.29 -15.39 11.91
N LYS A 73 -4.52 -15.48 10.83
CA LYS A 73 -3.42 -14.55 10.54
C LYS A 73 -3.94 -13.17 10.15
N ILE A 74 -4.97 -13.08 9.32
CA ILE A 74 -5.58 -11.79 8.98
C ILE A 74 -6.27 -11.15 10.19
N LYS A 75 -6.89 -11.96 11.06
CA LYS A 75 -7.49 -11.44 12.29
C LYS A 75 -6.43 -10.83 13.20
N GLU A 76 -5.34 -11.55 13.43
CA GLU A 76 -4.18 -11.07 14.19
C GLU A 76 -3.59 -9.79 13.58
N LEU A 77 -3.42 -9.72 12.25
CA LEU A 77 -2.92 -8.53 11.57
C LEU A 77 -3.83 -7.32 11.79
N ARG A 78 -5.14 -7.48 11.68
CA ARG A 78 -6.12 -6.40 11.92
C ARG A 78 -6.07 -5.91 13.37
N GLU A 79 -5.95 -6.82 14.33
CA GLU A 79 -5.86 -6.49 15.77
C GLU A 79 -4.55 -5.78 16.11
N ASN A 80 -3.41 -6.26 15.60
CA ASN A 80 -2.09 -5.70 15.89
C ASN A 80 -1.83 -4.35 15.22
N THR A 81 -2.34 -4.16 14.00
CA THR A 81 -2.14 -2.91 13.24
C THR A 81 -3.28 -1.91 13.44
N GLN A 82 -4.33 -2.28 14.19
CA GLN A 82 -5.57 -1.52 14.34
C GLN A 82 -6.12 -0.99 13.00
N THR A 83 -5.90 -1.75 11.91
CA THR A 83 -6.22 -1.33 10.54
C THR A 83 -7.32 -2.22 9.93
N THR A 84 -8.15 -1.63 9.08
CA THR A 84 -9.17 -2.37 8.32
C THR A 84 -8.55 -3.00 7.08
N ILE A 85 -8.19 -4.29 7.15
CA ILE A 85 -7.70 -5.04 5.99
C ILE A 85 -8.88 -5.70 5.29
N LYS A 86 -9.15 -5.33 4.02
CA LYS A 86 -10.12 -6.01 3.15
C LYS A 86 -9.36 -6.87 2.13
N LEU A 87 -9.81 -8.11 1.93
CA LEU A 87 -9.30 -9.04 0.93
C LEU A 87 -10.42 -9.37 -0.07
#